data_AF-A0A2G5UEB9-F1
#
_entry.id   AF-A0A2G5UEB9-F1
#
_cell.length_a   1.000
_cell.length_b   1.000
_cell.length_c   1.000
_cell.angle_alpha   90.00
_cell.angle_beta   90.00
_cell.angle_gamma   90.00
#
_symmetry.space_group_name_H-M   'P 1'
#
loop_
_entity.id
_entity.type
_entity.pdbx_description
1 polymer ?
#
loop_
_entity_poly.entity_id
_entity_poly.type
_entity_poly.pdbx_seq_one_letter_code
_entity_poly.pdbx_strand_id
1 'polypeptide(L)'
;MLQLSESCEIACFQIKIYVSIFRGGLSNHMFHVTSSTFATPYLLRIHRAAATQVFMESVSFAIFSERGLGPKLYGFFEGGRMEEYLPSRTLTLDDVRNPEYAYLV
;
A
#
# COMPACT_ATOMS: atom_id res chain seq x y z
N MET A 1 -31.57 34.24 -37.11
CA MET A 1 -31.73 34.10 -35.65
C MET A 1 -31.89 32.63 -35.33
N LEU A 2 -30.79 31.93 -35.08
CA LEU A 2 -30.73 30.67 -34.33
C LEU A 2 -29.38 30.70 -33.62
N GLN A 3 -29.37 31.16 -32.36
CA GLN A 3 -28.25 30.92 -31.46
C GLN A 3 -28.36 29.46 -31.01
N LEU A 4 -27.38 28.65 -31.37
CA LEU A 4 -27.16 27.37 -30.69
C LEU A 4 -26.21 27.63 -29.53
N SER A 5 -26.75 27.33 -28.37
CA SER A 5 -26.24 27.52 -27.03
C SER A 5 -25.26 26.42 -26.63
N GLU A 6 -24.48 26.77 -25.59
CA GLU A 6 -23.84 25.87 -24.62
C GLU A 6 -22.60 25.10 -25.06
N SER A 7 -21.47 25.76 -24.76
CA SER A 7 -20.17 25.20 -24.43
C SER A 7 -20.31 23.99 -23.51
N CYS A 8 -20.23 22.78 -24.06
CA CYS A 8 -19.93 21.59 -23.27
C CYS A 8 -18.42 21.58 -23.01
N GLU A 9 -17.98 22.32 -21.99
CA GLU A 9 -16.66 22.09 -21.39
C GLU A 9 -16.69 20.69 -20.77
N ILE A 10 -16.09 19.73 -21.48
CA ILE A 10 -15.76 18.42 -20.92
C ILE A 10 -14.80 18.72 -19.76
N ALA A 11 -15.32 18.77 -18.54
CA ALA A 11 -14.52 18.92 -17.34
C ALA A 11 -13.47 17.80 -17.33
N CYS A 12 -12.24 18.14 -17.67
CA CYS A 12 -11.12 17.23 -17.64
C CYS A 12 -10.89 16.83 -16.19
N PHE A 13 -11.43 15.68 -15.77
CA PHE A 13 -11.20 15.11 -14.45
C PHE A 13 -9.72 14.71 -14.35
N GLN A 14 -8.90 15.62 -13.85
CA GLN A 14 -7.50 15.38 -13.53
C GLN A 14 -7.41 14.48 -12.30
N ILE A 15 -7.12 13.19 -12.50
CA ILE A 15 -6.87 12.25 -11.41
C ILE A 15 -5.48 12.55 -10.84
N LYS A 16 -5.44 12.97 -9.57
CA LYS A 16 -4.18 13.18 -8.84
C LYS A 16 -3.87 11.93 -8.02
N ILE A 17 -2.60 11.53 -8.04
CA ILE A 17 -2.06 10.47 -7.19
C ILE A 17 -1.12 11.12 -6.19
N TYR A 18 -1.31 10.81 -4.91
CA TYR A 18 -0.46 11.26 -3.82
C TYR A 18 0.36 10.09 -3.33
N VAL A 19 1.67 10.29 -3.22
CA VAL A 19 2.61 9.28 -2.74
C VAL A 19 3.33 9.83 -1.52
N SER A 20 3.20 9.14 -0.40
CA SER A 20 3.86 9.51 0.86
C SER A 20 4.81 8.40 1.29
N ILE A 21 6.00 8.77 1.74
CA ILE A 21 6.96 7.80 2.29
C ILE A 21 6.39 7.28 3.61
N PHE A 22 6.27 5.96 3.72
CA PHE A 22 5.87 5.30 4.94
C PHE A 22 7.12 4.77 5.65
N ARG A 23 7.34 5.19 6.90
CA ARG A 23 8.52 4.78 7.66
C ARG A 23 8.44 3.28 7.94
N GLY A 24 9.49 2.55 7.55
CA GLY A 24 9.49 1.10 7.54
C GLY A 24 10.78 0.47 8.04
N GLY A 25 10.84 -0.86 7.94
CA GLY A 25 12.04 -1.64 8.23
C GLY A 25 13.17 -1.38 7.23
N LEU A 26 14.35 -1.92 7.52
CA LEU A 26 15.58 -1.67 6.76
C LEU A 26 15.62 -2.38 5.39
N SER A 27 14.83 -3.44 5.22
CA SER A 27 14.85 -4.28 4.01
C SER A 27 14.09 -3.67 2.83
N ASN A 28 13.16 -2.74 3.09
CA ASN A 28 12.15 -2.32 2.13
C ASN A 28 11.88 -0.82 2.20
N HIS A 29 11.59 -0.21 1.06
CA HIS A 29 10.91 1.09 1.02
C HIS A 29 9.42 0.89 0.93
N MET A 30 8.68 1.63 1.74
CA MET A 30 7.23 1.62 1.73
C MET A 30 6.71 2.99 1.33
N PHE A 31 5.72 3.00 0.44
CA PHE A 31 5.04 4.20 0.00
C PHE A 31 3.54 3.99 0.16
N HIS A 32 2.88 4.90 0.88
CA HIS A 32 1.44 4.92 0.95
C HIS A 32 0.91 5.75 -0.22
N VAL A 33 0.16 5.09 -1.09
CA VAL A 33 -0.36 5.64 -2.33
C VAL A 33 -1.86 5.88 -2.19
N THR A 34 -2.27 7.13 -2.39
CA THR A 34 -3.68 7.54 -2.37
C THR A 34 -4.02 8.30 -3.65
N SER A 35 -5.31 8.48 -3.91
CA SER A 35 -5.80 9.21 -5.09
C SER A 35 -6.75 10.32 -4.66
N SER A 36 -6.91 11.35 -5.51
CA SER A 36 -7.99 12.34 -5.38
C SER A 36 -9.38 11.78 -5.70
N THR A 37 -9.46 10.50 -6.07
CA THR A 37 -10.71 9.77 -6.35
C THR A 37 -11.07 8.84 -5.18
N PHE A 38 -12.20 8.13 -5.29
CA PHE A 38 -12.61 7.10 -4.32
C PHE A 38 -11.86 5.76 -4.49
N ALA A 39 -10.73 5.75 -5.21
CA ALA A 39 -9.91 4.56 -5.34
C ALA A 39 -9.34 4.12 -3.98
N THR A 40 -9.30 2.82 -3.76
CA THR A 40 -8.80 2.24 -2.50
C THR A 40 -7.30 2.56 -2.35
N PRO A 41 -6.89 3.17 -1.22
CA PRO A 41 -5.48 3.42 -0.95
C PRO A 41 -4.74 2.10 -0.74
N TYR A 42 -3.47 2.06 -1.10
CA TYR A 42 -2.64 0.87 -0.98
C TYR A 42 -1.22 1.22 -0.55
N LEU A 43 -0.51 0.19 -0.09
CA LEU A 43 0.89 0.28 0.26
C LEU A 43 1.73 -0.34 -0.85
N LEU A 44 2.62 0.45 -1.44
CA LEU A 44 3.62 0.00 -2.38
C LEU A 44 4.91 -0.33 -1.62
N ARG A 45 5.38 -1.55 -1.74
CA ARG A 45 6.60 -2.04 -1.10
C ARG A 45 7.65 -2.42 -2.14
N ILE A 46 8.80 -1.76 -2.08
CA ILE A 46 9.96 -2.03 -2.95
C ILE A 46 11.09 -2.63 -2.10
N HIS A 47 11.51 -3.83 -2.45
CA HIS A 47 12.53 -4.59 -1.74
C HIS A 47 13.92 -4.23 -2.23
N ARG A 48 14.90 -4.29 -1.33
CA ARG A 48 16.33 -4.08 -1.63
C ARG A 48 17.11 -5.40 -1.78
N ALA A 49 16.42 -6.54 -1.74
CA ALA A 49 17.00 -7.88 -1.76
C ALA A 49 17.09 -8.47 -3.19
N ALA A 50 17.80 -9.59 -3.33
CA ALA A 50 17.90 -10.31 -4.60
C ALA A 50 16.53 -10.83 -5.07
N ALA A 51 16.32 -10.88 -6.38
CA ALA A 51 15.03 -11.25 -6.99
C ALA A 51 14.50 -12.62 -6.53
N THR A 52 15.38 -13.61 -6.33
CA THR A 52 15.01 -14.95 -5.86
C THR A 52 14.43 -14.93 -4.45
N GLN A 53 14.99 -14.12 -3.55
CA GLN A 53 14.48 -13.96 -2.19
C GLN A 53 13.11 -13.26 -2.20
N VAL A 54 12.98 -12.17 -2.97
CA VAL A 54 11.72 -11.42 -3.09
C VAL A 54 10.60 -12.29 -3.65
N PHE A 55 10.92 -13.19 -4.58
CA PHE A 55 9.95 -14.14 -5.12
C PHE A 55 9.38 -15.07 -4.03
N MET A 56 10.26 -15.71 -3.24
CA MET A 56 9.83 -16.61 -2.17
C MET A 56 9.04 -15.88 -1.07
N GLU A 57 9.45 -14.67 -0.72
CA GLU A 57 8.72 -13.81 0.21
C GLU A 57 7.33 -13.46 -0.33
N SER A 58 7.21 -13.19 -1.64
CA SER A 58 5.93 -12.87 -2.29
C SER A 58 4.98 -14.07 -2.33
N VAL A 59 5.50 -15.28 -2.55
CA VAL A 59 4.70 -16.53 -2.47
C VAL A 59 4.14 -16.72 -1.06
N SER A 60 4.98 -16.56 -0.04
CA SER A 60 4.57 -16.67 1.36
C SER A 60 3.52 -15.62 1.72
N PHE A 61 3.72 -14.38 1.25
CA PHE A 61 2.78 -13.28 1.46
C PHE A 61 1.43 -13.56 0.82
N ALA A 62 1.41 -14.05 -0.43
CA ALA A 62 0.18 -14.41 -1.12
C ALA A 62 -0.63 -15.46 -0.35
N ILE A 63 0.04 -16.48 0.19
CA ILE A 63 -0.60 -17.52 1.01
C ILE A 63 -1.24 -16.93 2.28
N PHE A 64 -0.57 -16.00 2.96
CA PHE A 64 -1.13 -15.35 4.15
C PHE A 64 -2.30 -14.42 3.81
N SER A 65 -2.20 -13.67 2.72
CA SER A 65 -3.29 -12.84 2.21
C SER A 65 -4.54 -13.67 1.92
N GLU A 66 -4.41 -14.79 1.19
CA GLU A 66 -5.54 -15.67 0.84
C GLU A 66 -6.21 -16.30 2.06
N ARG A 67 -5.48 -16.49 3.15
CA ARG A 67 -6.01 -17.02 4.42
C ARG A 67 -6.52 -15.95 5.37
N GLY A 68 -6.45 -14.67 5.01
CA GLY A 68 -6.82 -13.57 5.89
C GLY A 68 -5.90 -13.41 7.10
N LEU A 69 -4.66 -13.91 7.02
CA LEU A 69 -3.64 -13.82 8.07
C LEU A 69 -2.70 -12.61 7.88
N GLY A 70 -2.97 -11.77 6.89
CA GLY A 70 -2.19 -10.58 6.59
C GLY A 70 -2.96 -9.61 5.69
N PRO A 71 -2.33 -8.49 5.30
CA PRO A 71 -2.93 -7.53 4.39
C PRO A 71 -3.26 -8.18 3.05
N LYS A 72 -4.35 -7.76 2.41
CA LYS A 72 -4.71 -8.25 1.08
C LYS A 72 -3.63 -7.91 0.04
N LEU A 73 -3.17 -8.90 -0.72
CA LEU A 73 -2.28 -8.71 -1.86
C LEU A 73 -3.07 -8.21 -3.06
N TYR A 74 -2.69 -7.06 -3.62
CA TYR A 74 -3.29 -6.55 -4.86
C TYR A 74 -2.48 -6.91 -6.10
N GLY A 75 -1.17 -7.06 -5.97
CA GLY A 75 -0.30 -7.49 -7.06
C GLY A 75 1.17 -7.49 -6.67
N PHE A 76 2.00 -8.17 -7.44
CA PHE A 76 3.45 -8.19 -7.25
C PHE A 76 4.16 -8.04 -8.60
N PHE A 77 5.41 -7.61 -8.53
CA PHE A 77 6.30 -7.41 -9.67
C PHE A 77 7.74 -7.67 -9.24
N GLU A 78 8.68 -7.64 -10.19
CA GLU A 78 10.10 -7.86 -9.86
C GLU A 78 10.60 -6.80 -8.87
N GLY A 79 11.00 -7.25 -7.68
CA GLY A 79 11.48 -6.38 -6.62
C GLY A 79 10.39 -5.72 -5.76
N GLY A 80 9.11 -6.01 -5.93
CA GLY A 80 8.08 -5.35 -5.12
C GLY A 80 6.67 -5.89 -5.20
N ARG A 81 5.78 -5.28 -4.40
CA ARG A 81 4.35 -5.61 -4.36
C ARG A 81 3.48 -4.43 -3.92
N MET A 82 2.20 -4.53 -4.26
CA MET A 82 1.13 -3.67 -3.80
C MET A 82 0.24 -4.46 -2.84
N GLU A 83 0.09 -3.96 -1.63
CA GLU A 83 -0.70 -4.61 -0.56
C GLU A 83 -1.68 -3.62 0.05
N GLU A 84 -2.69 -4.13 0.74
CA GLU A 84 -3.64 -3.34 1.50
C GLU A 84 -2.94 -2.44 2.52
N TYR A 85 -3.37 -1.18 2.58
CA TYR A 85 -2.93 -0.28 3.63
C TYR A 85 -3.71 -0.56 4.92
N LEU A 86 -3.00 -1.00 5.96
CA LEU A 86 -3.57 -1.15 7.30
C LEU A 86 -3.27 0.10 8.14
N PRO A 87 -4.30 0.85 8.59
CA PRO A 87 -4.11 2.01 9.47
C PRO A 87 -3.63 1.52 10.84
N SER A 88 -2.32 1.56 11.06
CA SER A 88 -1.67 1.00 12.24
C SER A 88 -0.46 1.83 12.66
N ARG A 89 -0.01 1.63 13.90
CA ARG A 89 1.27 2.16 14.41
C ARG A 89 2.25 1.01 14.62
N THR A 90 3.51 1.22 14.29
CA THR A 90 4.57 0.28 14.69
C THR A 90 4.77 0.34 16.20
N LEU A 91 4.96 -0.81 16.84
CA LEU A 91 5.33 -0.87 18.24
C LEU A 91 6.75 -0.31 18.45
N THR A 92 6.92 0.46 19.52
CA THR A 92 8.22 0.93 19.98
C THR A 92 8.91 -0.11 20.86
N LEU A 93 10.18 0.10 21.20
CA LEU A 93 10.90 -0.79 22.11
C LEU A 93 10.24 -0.87 23.49
N ASP A 94 9.68 0.23 23.97
CA ASP A 94 8.99 0.25 25.27
C ASP A 94 7.63 -0.45 25.20
N ASP A 95 6.92 -0.33 24.07
CA ASP A 95 5.70 -1.12 23.85
C ASP A 95 5.98 -2.63 23.91
N VAL A 96 7.05 -3.10 23.25
CA VAL A 96 7.42 -4.53 23.24
C VAL A 96 7.80 -5.04 24.63
N ARG A 97 8.33 -4.18 25.51
CA ARG A 97 8.67 -4.53 26.89
C ARG A 97 7.45 -4.60 27.81
N ASN A 98 6.33 -4.00 27.42
CA ASN A 98 5.10 -4.07 28.20
C ASN A 98 4.51 -5.48 28.07
N PRO A 99 4.36 -6.23 29.19
CA PRO A 99 3.79 -7.58 29.16
C PRO A 99 2.42 -7.62 28.50
N GLU A 100 1.58 -6.59 28.68
CA GLU A 100 0.25 -6.55 28.05
C GLU A 100 0.32 -6.62 26.52
N TYR A 101 1.26 -5.91 25.90
CA TYR A 101 1.46 -6.02 24.45
C TYR A 101 2.18 -7.31 24.08
N ALA A 102 3.10 -7.78 24.90
CA ALA A 102 3.84 -9.03 24.64
C ALA A 102 2.93 -10.28 24.62
N TYR A 103 1.82 -10.28 25.38
CA TYR A 103 0.85 -11.38 25.36
C TYR A 103 -0.20 -11.29 24.25
N LEU A 104 -0.25 -10.16 23.53
CA LEU A 104 -1.21 -9.92 22.43
C LEU A 104 -0.63 -10.22 21.04
N VAL A 105 0.67 -10.53 20.96
CA VAL A 105 1.40 -10.92 19.75
C VAL A 105 1.70 -12.41 19.81
#